data_AF-G5QDT7-F1
#
_entry.id   AF-G5QDT7-F1
#
_cell.length_a   1.000
_cell.length_b   1.000
_cell.length_c   1.000
_cell.angle_alpha   90.00
_cell.angle_beta   90.00
_cell.angle_gamma   90.00
#
_symmetry.space_group_name_H-M   'P 1'
#
loop_
_entity.id
_entity.type
_entity.pdbx_description
1 polymer ?
#
loop_
_entity_poly.entity_id
_entity_poly.type
_entity_poly.pdbx_seq_one_letter_code
_entity_poly.pdbx_strand_id
1 'polypeptide(L)'
;MTDMSTAITRQIVLDTETTGMNQIGAHYEGHKIIEIGAVEVINRRLTGNNFHVYLKPDRLVDPEAFGVHGIADEFLLDKPVFADVVDEFLDYIRGARYNIRSTA
;
A
#
# COMPACT_ATOMS: atom_id res chain seq x y z
N MET A 1 6.31 40.69 -9.65
CA MET A 1 5.47 40.44 -8.46
C MET A 1 5.32 38.94 -8.34
N THR A 2 5.79 38.41 -7.21
CA THR A 2 5.98 37.00 -6.86
C THR A 2 4.69 36.20 -6.91
N ASP A 3 4.62 35.17 -7.77
CA ASP A 3 3.81 33.99 -7.50
C ASP A 3 4.69 32.94 -6.83
N MET A 4 4.93 33.15 -5.54
CA MET A 4 5.40 32.11 -4.63
C MET A 4 4.18 31.36 -4.12
N SER A 5 3.48 30.63 -5.00
CA SER A 5 2.59 29.59 -4.49
C SER A 5 3.46 28.46 -3.96
N THR A 6 3.80 28.52 -2.68
CA THR A 6 4.04 27.29 -1.91
C THR A 6 2.71 26.55 -1.82
N ALA A 7 2.26 25.98 -2.94
CA ALA A 7 1.10 25.12 -2.97
C ALA A 7 1.39 23.98 -1.98
N ILE A 8 0.59 23.92 -0.91
CA ILE A 8 0.70 22.87 0.09
C ILE A 8 0.51 21.55 -0.65
N THR A 9 1.62 20.85 -0.86
CA THR A 9 1.64 19.61 -1.63
C THR A 9 1.51 18.46 -0.65
N ARG A 10 0.34 17.83 -0.64
CA ARG A 10 0.10 16.61 0.11
C ARG A 10 0.93 15.49 -0.49
N GLN A 11 1.70 14.81 0.35
CA GLN A 11 2.53 13.67 -0.02
C GLN A 11 1.98 12.43 0.65
N ILE A 12 1.91 11.32 -0.06
CA ILE A 12 1.62 10.01 0.50
C ILE A 12 2.89 9.17 0.39
N VAL A 13 3.37 8.67 1.52
CA VAL A 13 4.38 7.61 1.55
C VAL A 13 3.63 6.30 1.68
N LEU A 14 3.78 5.43 0.69
CA LEU A 14 3.05 4.18 0.54
C LEU A 14 4.03 3.01 0.58
N ASP A 15 3.67 1.97 1.32
CA ASP A 15 4.29 0.66 1.29
C ASP A 15 3.20 -0.40 1.10
N THR A 16 3.52 -1.47 0.37
CA THR A 16 2.61 -2.60 0.18
C THR A 16 3.36 -3.90 0.39
N GLU A 17 2.72 -4.82 1.11
CA GLU A 17 3.16 -6.22 1.21
C GLU A 17 2.31 -7.07 0.28
N THR A 18 2.92 -8.07 -0.35
CA THR A 18 2.25 -8.97 -1.31
C THR A 18 2.37 -10.42 -0.87
N THR A 19 1.63 -11.30 -1.54
CA THR A 19 1.77 -12.75 -1.36
C THR A 19 3.11 -13.31 -1.88
N GLY A 20 4.11 -12.47 -2.17
CA GLY A 20 5.29 -12.82 -2.98
C GLY A 20 5.40 -12.02 -4.29
N MET A 21 6.44 -12.32 -5.05
CA MET A 21 6.72 -11.73 -6.37
C MET A 21 7.41 -12.72 -7.31
N ASN A 22 7.14 -12.63 -8.62
CA ASN A 22 7.87 -13.40 -9.61
C ASN A 22 9.27 -12.79 -9.86
N GLN A 23 10.28 -13.66 -9.94
CA GLN A 23 11.66 -13.26 -10.28
C GLN A 23 11.87 -13.08 -11.79
N ILE A 24 11.02 -13.69 -12.63
CA ILE A 24 11.09 -13.65 -14.09
C ILE A 24 9.73 -13.20 -14.62
N GLY A 25 9.73 -12.31 -15.62
CA GLY A 25 8.50 -11.80 -16.22
C GLY A 25 7.84 -10.70 -15.39
N ALA A 26 6.51 -10.65 -15.39
CA ALA A 26 5.76 -9.67 -14.61
C ALA A 26 5.79 -10.06 -13.12
N HIS A 27 6.50 -9.28 -12.31
CA HIS A 27 6.71 -9.56 -10.88
C HIS A 27 5.40 -9.71 -10.07
N TYR A 28 4.31 -9.09 -10.52
CA TYR A 28 3.00 -9.11 -9.85
C TYR A 28 2.05 -10.20 -10.39
N GLU A 29 2.38 -10.87 -11.49
CA GLU A 29 1.44 -11.78 -12.15
C GLU A 29 1.09 -12.96 -11.24
N GLY A 30 -0.22 -13.16 -11.00
CA GLY A 30 -0.73 -14.15 -10.07
C GLY A 30 -0.67 -13.75 -8.60
N HIS A 31 0.16 -12.78 -8.20
CA HIS A 31 0.28 -12.32 -6.82
C HIS A 31 -0.76 -11.26 -6.46
N LYS A 32 -0.94 -11.06 -5.15
CA LYS A 32 -1.95 -10.18 -4.58
C LYS A 32 -1.35 -9.33 -3.48
N ILE A 33 -1.86 -8.11 -3.32
CA ILE A 33 -1.55 -7.26 -2.18
C ILE A 33 -2.27 -7.83 -0.95
N ILE A 34 -1.56 -7.92 0.17
CA ILE A 34 -2.07 -8.39 1.47
C ILE A 34 -2.02 -7.32 2.56
N GLU A 35 -1.25 -6.25 2.35
CA GLU A 35 -1.21 -5.09 3.22
C GLU A 35 -0.99 -3.81 2.40
N ILE A 36 -1.69 -2.75 2.77
CA ILE A 36 -1.46 -1.40 2.28
C ILE A 36 -1.20 -0.52 3.49
N GLY A 37 0.02 0.02 3.60
CA GLY A 37 0.39 1.01 4.62
C GLY A 37 0.70 2.34 3.96
N ALA A 38 -0.05 3.38 4.30
CA ALA A 38 0.15 4.71 3.72
C ALA A 38 0.05 5.81 4.77
N VAL A 39 1.03 6.71 4.78
CA VAL A 39 1.07 7.86 5.70
C VAL A 39 1.02 9.17 4.94
N GLU A 40 0.20 10.09 5.43
CA GLU A 40 0.05 11.43 4.86
C GLU A 40 1.09 12.40 5.45
N VAL A 41 1.75 13.11 4.55
CA VAL A 41 2.77 14.11 4.86
C VAL A 41 2.38 15.44 4.23
N ILE A 42 2.28 16.48 5.06
CA ILE A 42 2.04 17.85 4.61
C ILE A 42 3.13 18.73 5.18
N ASN A 43 3.79 19.53 4.33
CA ASN A 43 4.90 20.42 4.72
C ASN A 43 5.99 19.67 5.52
N ARG A 44 6.32 18.45 5.08
CA ARG A 44 7.33 17.55 5.69
C ARG A 44 6.99 17.11 7.13
N ARG A 45 5.71 17.15 7.52
CA ARG A 45 5.22 16.65 8.81
C ARG A 45 4.18 15.57 8.58
N LEU A 46 4.25 14.51 9.39
CA LEU A 46 3.19 13.50 9.46
C LEU A 46 1.92 14.16 9.97
N THR A 47 0.79 13.91 9.30
CA THR A 47 -0.50 14.47 9.73
C THR A 47 -1.25 13.54 10.68
N GLY A 48 -0.91 12.25 10.68
CA GLY A 48 -1.63 11.20 11.41
C GLY A 48 -2.87 10.68 10.69
N ASN A 49 -3.24 11.28 9.54
CA ASN A 49 -4.25 10.75 8.64
C ASN A 49 -3.62 9.61 7.82
N ASN A 50 -3.61 8.40 8.38
CA ASN A 50 -2.99 7.24 7.76
C ASN A 50 -4.08 6.32 7.17
N PHE A 51 -3.74 5.65 6.09
CA PHE A 51 -4.53 4.56 5.53
C PHE A 51 -3.77 3.26 5.75
N HIS A 52 -4.34 2.34 6.52
CA HIS A 52 -3.71 1.05 6.84
C HIS A 52 -4.74 -0.06 6.82
N VAL A 53 -4.57 -1.01 5.92
CA VAL A 53 -5.49 -2.14 5.75
C VAL A 53 -4.72 -3.41 5.44
N TYR A 54 -5.20 -4.53 6.00
CA TYR A 54 -4.84 -5.88 5.55
C TYR A 54 -5.92 -6.40 4.61
N LEU A 55 -5.53 -7.25 3.67
CA LEU A 55 -6.38 -7.71 2.57
C LEU A 55 -6.32 -9.22 2.40
N LYS A 56 -7.47 -9.82 2.13
CA LYS A 56 -7.59 -11.23 1.80
C LYS A 56 -7.19 -11.47 0.33
N PRO A 57 -6.18 -12.30 0.04
CA PRO A 57 -5.65 -12.47 -1.32
C PRO A 57 -6.30 -13.57 -2.16
N ASP A 58 -7.18 -14.41 -1.60
CA ASP A 58 -7.74 -15.60 -2.28
C ASP A 58 -6.67 -16.55 -2.89
N ARG A 59 -5.47 -16.56 -2.30
CA ARG A 59 -4.36 -17.48 -2.56
C ARG A 59 -3.48 -17.60 -1.32
N LEU A 60 -2.52 -18.52 -1.33
CA LEU A 60 -1.53 -18.60 -0.25
C LEU A 60 -0.42 -17.56 -0.42
N VAL A 61 0.11 -17.11 0.72
CA VAL A 61 1.35 -16.34 0.83
C VAL A 61 2.54 -17.24 0.54
N ASP A 62 3.44 -16.81 -0.31
CA ASP A 62 4.65 -17.56 -0.62
C ASP A 62 5.56 -17.65 0.62
N PRO A 63 6.25 -18.78 0.87
CA PRO A 63 7.11 -18.93 2.04
C PRO A 63 8.24 -17.89 2.14
N GLU A 64 8.73 -17.40 1.00
CA GLU A 64 9.74 -16.34 0.96
C GLU A 64 9.17 -15.01 1.49
N ALA A 65 7.98 -14.63 1.03
CA ALA A 65 7.25 -13.45 1.48
C ALA A 65 6.95 -13.52 2.99
N PHE A 66 6.47 -14.68 3.46
CA PHE A 66 6.29 -14.92 4.89
C PHE A 66 7.58 -14.74 5.68
N GLY A 67 8.73 -15.13 5.13
CA GLY A 67 10.05 -14.90 5.73
C GLY A 67 10.45 -13.43 5.83
N VAL A 68 9.88 -12.55 5.00
CA VAL A 68 10.14 -11.11 4.98
C VAL A 68 9.21 -10.35 5.92
N HIS A 69 7.89 -10.50 5.74
CA HIS A 69 6.88 -9.69 6.44
C HIS A 69 6.14 -10.45 7.56
N GLY A 70 6.22 -11.79 7.63
CA GLY A 70 5.67 -12.59 8.73
C GLY A 70 4.14 -12.69 8.79
N ILE A 71 3.43 -12.45 7.69
CA ILE A 71 1.96 -12.43 7.65
C ILE A 71 1.46 -13.80 7.19
N ALA A 72 0.82 -14.52 8.10
CA ALA A 72 0.27 -15.85 7.82
C ALA A 72 -1.09 -15.79 7.13
N ASP A 73 -1.41 -16.82 6.34
CA ASP A 73 -2.69 -16.93 5.61
C ASP A 73 -3.90 -16.84 6.54
N GLU A 74 -3.83 -17.45 7.73
CA GLU A 74 -4.91 -17.47 8.71
C GLU A 74 -5.27 -16.08 9.22
N PHE A 75 -4.28 -15.17 9.30
CA PHE A 75 -4.52 -13.79 9.70
C PHE A 75 -5.28 -13.00 8.64
N LEU A 76 -5.21 -13.39 7.37
CA LEU A 76 -5.84 -12.70 6.25
C LEU A 76 -7.27 -13.19 5.97
N LEU A 77 -7.70 -14.29 6.56
CA LEU A 77 -8.98 -14.94 6.23
C LEU A 77 -10.22 -14.08 6.52
N ASP A 78 -10.16 -13.24 7.57
CA ASP A 78 -11.25 -12.37 8.01
C ASP A 78 -11.13 -10.92 7.50
N LYS A 79 -10.12 -10.64 6.67
CA LYS A 79 -9.85 -9.31 6.13
C LYS A 79 -10.70 -9.03 4.88
N PRO A 80 -10.99 -7.75 4.57
CA PRO A 80 -11.70 -7.40 3.34
C PRO A 80 -10.90 -7.83 2.10
N VAL A 81 -11.58 -8.01 0.97
CA VAL A 81 -10.88 -8.15 -0.31
C VAL A 81 -10.52 -6.77 -0.85
N PHE A 82 -9.55 -6.68 -1.76
CA PHE A 82 -9.14 -5.39 -2.33
C PHE A 82 -10.31 -4.61 -2.96
N ALA A 83 -11.28 -5.32 -3.55
CA ALA A 83 -12.47 -4.71 -4.15
C ALA A 83 -13.34 -3.95 -3.13
N ASP A 84 -13.29 -4.30 -1.85
CA ASP A 84 -14.09 -3.64 -0.81
C ASP A 84 -13.49 -2.29 -0.39
N VAL A 85 -12.17 -2.10 -0.58
CA VAL A 85 -11.43 -0.91 -0.09
C VAL A 85 -10.90 -0.02 -1.20
N VAL A 86 -11.00 -0.45 -2.47
CA VAL A 86 -10.34 0.24 -3.60
C VAL A 86 -10.83 1.67 -3.77
N ASP A 87 -12.13 1.93 -3.61
CA ASP A 87 -12.68 3.27 -3.77
C ASP A 87 -12.18 4.22 -2.68
N GLU A 88 -12.16 3.77 -1.42
CA GLU A 88 -11.61 4.53 -0.29
C GLU A 88 -10.12 4.80 -0.47
N PHE A 89 -9.35 3.79 -0.90
CA PHE A 89 -7.92 3.94 -1.16
C PHE A 89 -7.65 4.94 -2.29
N LEU A 90 -8.40 4.85 -3.40
CA LEU A 90 -8.29 5.78 -4.52
C LEU A 90 -8.62 7.21 -4.11
N ASP A 91 -9.64 7.40 -3.28
CA ASP A 91 -10.01 8.70 -2.72
C ASP A 91 -8.90 9.26 -1.80
N TYR A 92 -8.32 8.42 -0.95
CA TYR A 92 -7.23 8.80 -0.04
C TYR A 92 -5.99 9.30 -0.79
N ILE A 93 -5.55 8.59 -1.83
CA ILE A 93 -4.36 8.95 -2.60
C ILE A 93 -4.62 10.09 -3.60
N ARG A 94 -5.88 10.38 -3.97
CA ARG A 94 -6.21 11.32 -5.05
C ARG A 94 -5.57 12.69 -4.87
N GLY A 95 -4.85 13.14 -5.91
CA GLY A 95 -4.27 14.48 -5.97
C GLY A 95 -3.03 14.69 -5.07
N ALA A 96 -2.49 13.63 -4.47
CA ALA A 96 -1.23 13.69 -3.74
C ALA A 96 -0.02 13.44 -4.66
N ARG A 97 1.17 13.85 -4.21
CA ARG A 97 2.43 13.33 -4.74
C ARG A 97 2.79 12.04 -4.00
N TYR A 98 3.25 11.03 -4.74
CA TYR A 98 3.51 9.71 -4.18
C TYR A 98 5.00 9.45 -4.01
N ASN A 99 5.37 8.83 -2.89
CA ASN A 99 6.62 8.12 -2.72
C ASN A 99 6.27 6.68 -2.34
N ILE A 100 6.62 5.73 -3.20
CA ILE A 100 6.12 4.36 -3.14
C ILE A 100 7.28 3.41 -2.91
N ARG A 101 7.12 2.51 -1.94
CA ARG A 101 7.90 1.31 -1.74
C ARG A 101 6.95 0.11 -1.86
N SER A 102 7.49 -1.03 -2.28
CA SER A 102 6.77 -2.30 -2.25
C SER A 102 7.75 -3.34 -1.72
N THR A 103 7.26 -4.20 -0.85
CA THR A 103 7.97 -5.36 -0.31
C THR A 103 7.21 -6.62 -0.73
N ALA A 104 7.97 -7.68 -0.98
CA ALA A 104 7.44 -8.94 -1.53
C ALA A 104 7.10 -9.94 -0.43
#